data_AF-A0A1V2LA85-F1
#
_entry.id   AF-A0A1V2LA85-F1
#
_cell.length_a   1.000
_cell.length_b   1.000
_cell.length_c   1.000
_cell.angle_alpha   90.00
_cell.angle_beta   90.00
_cell.angle_gamma   90.00
#
_symmetry.space_group_name_H-M   'P 1'
#
loop_
_entity.id
_entity.type
_entity.pdbx_description
1 polymer ?
#
loop_
_entity_poly.entity_id
_entity_poly.type
_entity_poly.pdbx_seq_one_letter_code
_entity_poly.pdbx_strand_id
1 'polypeptide(L)'
;MTQPIEGASESYYYVDSSKYYTKSAPHPTQNLIEVYNLTAISDSVARLSEDGTKGVKLRKSYKAHVNDLPGRHTNLPKEHTISPIVFAPQEGPGRTIERFEPKMLSYNISFDKTPDSGIPGFDAADLAIGDSSQGTKRKSKNKTDDNTKRRRLD
;
A
#
# COMPACT_ATOMS: atom_id res chain seq x y z
N MET A 1 65.25 38.06 -28.76
CA MET A 1 64.26 39.05 -28.26
C MET A 1 62.98 38.82 -29.06
N THR A 2 62.04 38.08 -28.48
CA THR A 2 60.80 37.68 -29.15
C THR A 2 59.67 38.47 -28.51
N GLN A 3 59.03 39.34 -29.28
CA GLN A 3 57.97 40.23 -28.83
C GLN A 3 56.74 39.42 -28.38
N PRO A 4 56.00 39.83 -27.33
CA PRO A 4 54.78 39.16 -26.91
C PRO A 4 53.66 39.44 -27.91
N ILE A 5 52.85 38.41 -28.21
CA ILE A 5 51.67 38.55 -29.05
C ILE A 5 50.58 39.18 -28.18
N GLU A 6 50.42 40.51 -28.26
CA GLU A 6 49.28 41.21 -27.67
C GLU A 6 47.99 40.72 -28.34
N GLY A 7 47.09 40.13 -27.55
CA GLY A 7 45.75 39.75 -27.98
C GLY A 7 45.45 38.25 -28.05
N ALA A 8 46.39 37.37 -27.67
CA ALA A 8 46.07 35.95 -27.51
C ALA A 8 45.20 35.78 -26.25
N SER A 9 43.88 35.75 -26.43
CA SER A 9 42.96 35.28 -25.39
C SER A 9 43.43 33.90 -24.95
N GLU A 10 43.81 33.74 -23.67
CA GLU A 10 44.05 32.43 -23.05
C GLU A 10 42.74 31.63 -23.06
N SER A 11 42.36 31.10 -24.21
CA SER A 11 41.15 30.31 -24.38
C SER A 11 41.54 28.84 -24.35
N TYR A 12 41.28 28.19 -23.21
CA TYR A 12 41.39 26.73 -23.12
C TYR A 12 40.30 26.09 -23.97
N TYR A 13 40.69 25.12 -24.82
CA TYR A 13 39.86 24.53 -25.90
C TYR A 13 38.52 23.91 -25.45
N TYR A 14 38.28 23.76 -24.13
CA TYR A 14 37.07 23.14 -23.58
C TYR A 14 36.44 23.92 -22.42
N VAL A 15 36.93 25.12 -22.11
CA VAL A 15 36.38 25.96 -21.04
C VAL A 15 35.82 27.23 -21.65
N ASP A 16 34.50 27.26 -21.78
CA ASP A 16 33.77 28.44 -22.23
C ASP A 16 33.47 29.32 -21.01
N SER A 17 34.26 30.38 -20.83
CA SER A 17 34.12 31.35 -19.74
C SER A 17 32.84 32.18 -19.80
N SER A 18 32.08 32.10 -20.91
CA SER A 18 30.76 32.73 -21.03
C SER A 18 29.60 31.85 -20.54
N LYS A 19 29.84 30.55 -20.32
CA LYS A 19 28.81 29.59 -19.91
C LYS A 19 28.87 29.32 -18.41
N TYR A 20 27.79 29.68 -17.72
CA TYR A 20 27.59 29.37 -16.31
C TYR A 20 26.52 28.29 -16.16
N TYR A 21 26.83 27.26 -15.40
CA TYR A 21 25.89 26.21 -15.04
C TYR A 21 25.45 26.40 -13.59
N THR A 22 24.14 26.46 -13.37
CA THR A 22 23.57 26.48 -12.03
C THR A 22 23.33 25.05 -11.55
N LYS A 23 23.31 24.87 -10.23
CA LYS A 23 22.88 23.61 -9.62
C LYS A 23 21.46 23.26 -10.07
N SER A 24 21.16 21.97 -10.16
CA SER A 24 19.80 21.49 -10.42
C SER A 24 18.85 21.98 -9.33
N ALA A 25 17.60 22.30 -9.70
CA ALA A 25 16.54 22.59 -8.76
C ALA A 25 15.47 21.47 -8.87
N PRO A 26 15.25 20.66 -7.81
CA PRO A 26 15.97 20.66 -6.53
C PRO A 26 17.39 20.07 -6.65
N HIS A 27 18.23 20.37 -5.65
CA HIS A 27 19.58 19.80 -5.54
C HIS A 27 19.61 18.76 -4.42
N PRO A 28 20.28 17.60 -4.57
CA PRO A 28 20.30 16.54 -3.55
C PRO A 28 20.97 16.92 -2.23
N THR A 29 21.67 18.05 -2.16
CA THR A 29 22.23 18.59 -0.90
C THR A 29 21.19 19.35 -0.07
N GLN A 30 20.01 19.62 -0.62
CA GLN A 30 18.90 20.22 0.11
C GLN A 30 18.13 19.13 0.86
N ASN A 31 17.49 19.48 1.98
CA ASN A 31 16.54 18.58 2.62
C ASN A 31 15.27 18.48 1.76
N LEU A 32 15.22 17.47 0.89
CA LEU A 32 14.09 17.27 -0.03
C LEU A 32 12.78 16.97 0.71
N ILE A 33 12.84 16.41 1.92
CA ILE A 33 11.64 16.15 2.72
C ILE A 33 10.98 17.48 3.11
N GLU A 34 11.77 18.46 3.52
CA GLU A 34 11.28 19.80 3.85
C GLU A 34 10.89 20.59 2.60
N VAL A 35 11.70 20.56 1.54
CA VAL A 35 11.42 21.27 0.27
C VAL A 35 10.07 20.85 -0.33
N TYR A 36 9.70 19.58 -0.20
CA TYR A 36 8.42 19.04 -0.68
C TYR A 36 7.34 18.93 0.41
N ASN A 37 7.56 19.48 1.61
CA ASN A 37 6.61 19.43 2.74
C ASN A 37 6.14 18.01 3.10
N LEU A 38 7.05 17.04 3.04
CA LEU A 38 6.77 15.63 3.31
C LEU A 38 7.02 15.24 4.78
N THR A 39 7.36 16.18 5.65
CA THR A 39 7.68 15.96 7.07
C THR A 39 6.52 15.26 7.79
N ALA A 40 5.32 15.81 7.71
CA ALA A 40 4.14 15.22 8.38
C ALA A 40 3.86 13.76 7.95
N ILE A 41 4.05 13.43 6.66
CA ILE A 41 3.87 12.06 6.16
C ILE A 41 5.03 11.17 6.64
N SER A 42 6.26 11.67 6.55
CA SER A 42 7.45 10.98 7.02
C SER A 42 7.32 10.57 8.48
N ASP A 43 6.88 11.48 9.34
CA ASP A 43 6.74 11.24 10.77
C ASP A 43 5.60 10.25 11.07
N SER A 44 4.51 10.29 10.29
CA SER A 44 3.38 9.36 10.46
C SER A 44 3.72 7.90 10.12
N VAL A 45 4.69 7.67 9.23
CA VAL A 45 5.08 6.32 8.75
C VAL A 45 6.49 5.93 9.23
N ALA A 46 7.16 6.79 10.00
CA ALA A 46 8.52 6.56 10.47
C ALA A 46 8.63 5.27 11.29
N ARG A 47 9.75 4.55 11.12
CA ARG A 47 10.04 3.33 11.89
C ARG A 47 10.35 3.62 13.35
N LEU A 48 10.82 4.83 13.63
CA LEU A 48 11.16 5.33 14.95
C LEU A 48 10.39 6.62 15.17
N SER A 49 9.86 6.77 16.38
CA SER A 49 9.33 8.05 16.85
C SER A 49 10.48 9.02 17.13
N GLU A 50 10.19 10.31 17.32
CA GLU A 50 11.18 11.32 17.71
C GLU A 50 11.93 10.94 19.00
N ASP A 51 11.25 10.25 19.93
CA ASP A 51 11.83 9.73 21.19
C ASP A 51 12.77 8.51 21.00
N GLY A 52 12.98 8.04 19.76
CA GLY A 52 13.79 6.84 19.46
C GLY A 52 13.11 5.51 19.78
N THR A 53 11.85 5.54 20.26
CA THR A 53 11.03 4.34 20.42
C THR A 53 10.54 3.80 19.07
N LYS A 54 10.04 2.56 19.04
CA LYS A 54 9.48 1.99 17.80
C LYS A 54 8.24 2.79 17.38
N GLY A 55 8.24 3.27 16.14
CA GLY A 55 7.13 3.96 15.52
C GLY A 55 5.94 3.05 15.23
N VAL A 56 5.02 3.51 14.38
CA VAL A 56 3.73 2.85 14.14
C VAL A 56 3.90 1.40 13.69
N LYS A 57 3.28 0.47 14.43
CA LYS A 57 3.29 -0.96 14.08
C LYS A 57 2.31 -1.24 12.95
N LEU A 58 2.81 -1.21 11.72
CA LEU A 58 2.03 -1.54 10.53
C LEU A 58 1.94 -3.05 10.29
N ARG A 59 0.77 -3.50 9.83
CA ARG A 59 0.58 -4.86 9.31
C ARG A 59 0.98 -4.87 7.83
N LYS A 60 1.58 -5.97 7.37
CA LYS A 60 1.90 -6.17 5.94
C LYS A 60 0.65 -6.15 5.04
N SER A 61 -0.52 -6.46 5.60
CA SER A 61 -1.80 -6.41 4.89
C SER A 61 -2.68 -5.26 5.38
N TYR A 62 -3.66 -4.87 4.56
CA TYR A 62 -4.67 -3.86 4.88
C TYR A 62 -5.72 -4.33 5.91
N LYS A 63 -5.46 -5.43 6.63
CA LYS A 63 -6.34 -5.97 7.67
C LYS A 63 -6.66 -4.97 8.77
N ALA A 64 -5.75 -4.02 9.04
CA ALA A 64 -5.99 -2.97 10.02
C ALA A 64 -7.23 -2.12 9.66
N HIS A 65 -7.46 -1.85 8.38
CA HIS A 65 -8.63 -1.09 7.90
C HIS A 65 -9.91 -1.92 7.89
N VAL A 66 -9.80 -3.20 7.53
CA VAL A 66 -10.97 -4.09 7.39
C VAL A 66 -11.51 -4.55 8.74
N ASN A 67 -10.68 -4.58 9.78
CA ASN A 67 -11.12 -4.93 11.14
C ASN A 67 -12.16 -3.96 11.72
N ASP A 68 -12.26 -2.74 11.17
CA ASP A 68 -13.27 -1.75 11.56
C ASP A 68 -14.64 -2.05 10.95
N LEU A 69 -14.69 -2.88 9.90
CA LEU A 69 -15.93 -3.30 9.26
C LEU A 69 -16.62 -4.40 10.06
N PRO A 70 -17.96 -4.45 10.07
CA PRO A 70 -18.69 -5.52 10.74
C PRO A 70 -18.37 -6.86 10.09
N GLY A 71 -18.03 -7.83 10.94
CA GLY A 71 -17.88 -9.22 10.55
C GLY A 71 -16.46 -9.75 10.38
N ARG A 72 -16.36 -11.06 10.14
CA ARG A 72 -15.09 -11.78 10.10
C ARG A 72 -14.45 -11.83 8.70
N HIS A 73 -13.68 -10.81 8.37
CA HIS A 73 -12.88 -10.78 7.13
C HIS A 73 -11.51 -11.47 7.31
N THR A 74 -11.47 -12.79 7.25
CA THR A 74 -10.23 -13.59 7.37
C THR A 74 -9.41 -13.63 6.10
N ASN A 75 -10.07 -13.80 4.96
CA ASN A 75 -9.45 -13.95 3.66
C ASN A 75 -9.49 -12.61 2.93
N LEU A 76 -8.32 -11.96 2.85
CA LEU A 76 -8.18 -10.73 2.07
C LEU A 76 -8.00 -11.11 0.59
N PRO A 77 -8.85 -10.62 -0.32
CA PRO A 77 -8.68 -10.82 -1.75
C PRO A 77 -7.29 -10.36 -2.20
N LYS A 78 -6.67 -11.17 -3.06
CA LYS A 78 -5.37 -10.86 -3.72
C LYS A 78 -5.53 -10.56 -5.21
N GLU A 79 -6.74 -10.72 -5.73
CA GLU A 79 -7.01 -10.56 -7.16
C GLU A 79 -7.08 -9.07 -7.53
N HIS A 80 -6.57 -8.76 -8.71
CA HIS A 80 -6.52 -7.40 -9.25
C HIS A 80 -7.70 -7.11 -10.18
N THR A 81 -8.93 -7.41 -9.73
CA THR A 81 -10.14 -7.30 -10.56
C THR A 81 -10.45 -5.87 -11.00
N ILE A 82 -9.98 -4.88 -10.24
CA ILE A 82 -10.16 -3.44 -10.53
C ILE A 82 -9.15 -2.94 -11.58
N SER A 83 -7.97 -3.56 -11.70
CA SER A 83 -6.90 -3.06 -12.56
C SER A 83 -7.30 -2.98 -14.05
N PRO A 84 -7.96 -3.98 -14.65
CA PRO A 84 -8.44 -3.87 -16.02
C PRO A 84 -9.45 -2.72 -16.19
N ILE A 85 -10.31 -2.48 -15.20
CA ILE A 85 -11.33 -1.42 -15.25
C ILE A 85 -10.67 -0.02 -15.22
N VAL A 86 -9.62 0.15 -14.42
CA VAL A 86 -8.95 1.45 -14.22
C VAL A 86 -7.92 1.75 -15.32
N PHE A 87 -7.10 0.78 -15.70
CA PHE A 87 -5.97 1.02 -16.62
C PHE A 87 -6.32 0.74 -18.09
N ALA A 88 -7.37 -0.04 -18.35
CA ALA A 88 -7.86 -0.34 -19.70
C ALA A 88 -9.39 -0.25 -19.71
N PRO A 89 -9.97 0.94 -19.42
CA PRO A 89 -11.41 1.11 -19.48
C PRO A 89 -11.88 0.73 -20.89
N GLN A 90 -12.94 -0.09 -20.97
CA GLN A 90 -13.48 -0.48 -22.27
C GLN A 90 -13.83 0.77 -23.08
N GLU A 91 -13.16 0.96 -24.22
CA GLU A 91 -13.45 2.03 -25.14
C GLU A 91 -14.84 1.79 -25.75
N GLY A 92 -15.79 2.63 -25.39
CA GLY A 92 -17.18 2.58 -25.82
C GLY A 92 -17.94 3.76 -25.24
N PRO A 93 -19.19 4.03 -25.68
CA PRO A 93 -20.03 5.01 -25.01
C PRO A 93 -20.12 4.60 -23.54
N GLY A 94 -19.70 5.49 -22.64
CA GLY A 94 -19.69 5.22 -21.20
C GLY A 94 -21.03 4.60 -20.81
N ARG A 95 -21.01 3.37 -20.30
CA ARG A 95 -22.23 2.61 -20.03
C ARG A 95 -23.03 3.38 -18.97
N THR A 96 -24.10 4.03 -19.39
CA THR A 96 -25.03 4.66 -18.48
C THR A 96 -25.88 3.56 -17.88
N ILE A 97 -25.85 3.41 -16.56
CA ILE A 97 -26.67 2.43 -15.87
C ILE A 97 -28.11 2.91 -15.95
N GLU A 98 -28.90 2.27 -16.81
CA GLU A 98 -30.33 2.55 -16.90
C GLU A 98 -31.05 2.08 -15.63
N ARG A 99 -32.12 2.78 -15.27
CA ARG A 99 -32.91 2.42 -14.10
C ARG A 99 -33.56 1.05 -14.33
N PHE A 100 -33.20 0.09 -13.50
CA PHE A 100 -33.80 -1.23 -13.50
C PHE A 100 -35.22 -1.21 -12.91
N GLU A 101 -36.11 -2.05 -13.45
CA GLU A 101 -37.53 -2.12 -13.04
C GLU A 101 -37.66 -2.86 -11.69
N PRO A 102 -38.19 -2.23 -10.62
CA PRO A 102 -38.18 -2.82 -9.28
C PRO A 102 -39.01 -4.10 -9.14
N LYS A 103 -40.12 -4.25 -9.89
CA LYS A 103 -40.99 -5.44 -9.75
C LYS A 103 -40.31 -6.67 -10.34
N MET A 104 -39.65 -6.53 -11.48
CA MET A 104 -38.82 -7.55 -12.09
C MET A 104 -37.71 -7.99 -11.15
N LEU A 105 -37.08 -7.06 -10.42
CA LEU A 105 -36.06 -7.41 -9.42
C LEU A 105 -36.66 -8.27 -8.31
N SER A 106 -37.80 -7.85 -7.76
CA SER A 106 -38.47 -8.57 -6.66
C SER A 106 -38.91 -9.98 -7.05
N TYR A 107 -39.35 -10.16 -8.30
CA TYR A 107 -39.74 -11.48 -8.83
C TYR A 107 -38.53 -12.39 -9.04
N ASN A 108 -37.40 -11.86 -9.52
CA ASN A 108 -36.20 -12.67 -9.78
C ASN A 108 -35.35 -12.94 -8.52
N ILE A 109 -35.54 -12.18 -7.44
CA ILE A 109 -34.82 -12.32 -6.16
C ILE A 109 -35.66 -13.08 -5.11
N SER A 110 -36.81 -13.66 -5.50
CA SER A 110 -37.57 -14.54 -4.61
C SER A 110 -36.87 -15.90 -4.48
N PHE A 111 -36.36 -16.20 -3.29
CA PHE A 111 -35.75 -17.48 -2.97
C PHE A 111 -36.63 -18.30 -2.04
N ASP A 112 -36.63 -19.62 -2.23
CA ASP A 112 -37.20 -20.54 -1.25
C ASP A 112 -36.33 -20.58 0.02
N LYS A 113 -36.95 -20.94 1.14
CA LYS A 113 -36.22 -21.09 2.40
C LYS A 113 -35.12 -22.12 2.27
N THR A 114 -33.93 -21.76 2.72
CA THR A 114 -32.79 -22.65 2.79
C THR A 114 -33.12 -23.88 3.65
N PRO A 115 -32.79 -25.11 3.22
CA PRO A 115 -32.94 -26.29 4.06
C PRO A 115 -32.01 -26.21 5.29
N ASP A 116 -32.33 -26.94 6.35
CA ASP A 116 -31.53 -26.97 7.59
C ASP A 116 -30.08 -27.44 7.36
N SER A 117 -29.84 -28.19 6.27
CA SER A 117 -28.51 -28.61 5.83
C SER A 117 -27.65 -27.47 5.25
N GLY A 118 -28.21 -26.27 5.07
CA GLY A 118 -27.56 -25.13 4.42
C GLY A 118 -27.49 -25.24 2.90
N ILE A 119 -26.88 -24.23 2.28
CA ILE A 119 -26.60 -24.22 0.83
C ILE A 119 -25.30 -25.00 0.59
N PRO A 120 -25.28 -26.01 -0.30
CA PRO A 120 -24.07 -26.75 -0.61
C PRO A 120 -22.92 -25.84 -1.07
N GLY A 121 -21.75 -25.98 -0.45
CA GLY A 121 -20.56 -25.19 -0.79
C GLY A 121 -20.52 -23.77 -0.21
N PHE A 122 -21.50 -23.39 0.60
CA PHE A 122 -21.55 -22.09 1.25
C PHE A 122 -21.28 -22.21 2.76
N ASP A 123 -20.31 -21.44 3.27
CA ASP A 123 -20.05 -21.32 4.70
C ASP A 123 -20.64 -20.01 5.24
N ALA A 124 -21.52 -20.10 6.23
CA ALA A 124 -22.12 -18.92 6.87
C ALA A 124 -21.08 -18.06 7.60
N ALA A 125 -19.88 -18.57 7.89
CA ALA A 125 -18.80 -17.77 8.44
C ALA A 125 -18.31 -16.66 7.48
N ASP A 126 -18.48 -16.85 6.16
CA ASP A 126 -18.10 -15.86 5.14
C ASP A 126 -19.08 -14.68 5.08
N LEU A 127 -20.31 -14.86 5.55
CA LEU A 127 -21.31 -13.78 5.64
C LEU A 127 -20.89 -12.69 6.61
N ALA A 128 -20.02 -13.01 7.58
CA ALA A 128 -19.53 -12.02 8.52
C ALA A 128 -20.68 -11.40 9.40
N ILE A 129 -21.86 -12.03 9.48
CA ILE A 129 -23.08 -11.49 10.14
C ILE A 129 -23.14 -11.74 11.66
N GLY A 130 -22.25 -12.58 12.21
CA GLY A 130 -22.26 -12.95 13.64
C GLY A 130 -21.13 -12.31 14.44
N ASP A 131 -21.47 -11.70 15.58
CA ASP A 131 -20.52 -11.32 16.63
C ASP A 131 -20.00 -12.61 17.28
N SER A 132 -18.93 -13.17 16.70
CA SER A 132 -18.34 -14.40 17.23
C SER A 132 -17.40 -14.05 18.37
N SER A 133 -18.01 -13.65 19.49
CA SER A 133 -17.43 -13.74 20.82
C SER A 133 -17.24 -15.21 21.25
N GLN A 134 -16.71 -16.09 20.39
CA GLN A 134 -16.21 -17.41 20.77
C GLN A 134 -15.12 -17.85 19.80
N GLY A 135 -13.91 -17.97 20.33
CA GLY A 135 -12.75 -18.40 19.55
C GLY A 135 -11.41 -17.99 20.14
N THR A 136 -11.30 -17.69 21.43
CA THR A 136 -10.02 -17.76 22.12
C THR A 136 -9.57 -19.23 22.16
N LYS A 137 -9.08 -19.75 21.03
CA LYS A 137 -8.12 -20.85 21.08
C LYS A 137 -6.89 -20.29 21.79
N ARG A 138 -6.90 -20.35 23.12
CA ARG A 138 -5.71 -20.33 23.95
C ARG A 138 -4.81 -21.44 23.39
N LYS A 139 -3.90 -21.06 22.49
CA LYS A 139 -2.82 -21.93 22.04
C LYS A 139 -2.00 -22.20 23.31
N SER A 140 -2.18 -23.38 23.90
CA SER A 140 -1.30 -23.86 24.95
C SER A 140 0.12 -23.73 24.40
N LYS A 141 0.91 -22.92 25.10
CA LYS A 141 2.32 -22.68 24.80
C LYS A 141 3.05 -23.99 25.15
N ASN A 142 3.15 -24.92 24.20
CA ASN A 142 4.09 -26.03 24.32
C ASN A 142 5.49 -25.44 24.39
N LYS A 143 6.06 -25.46 25.60
CA LYS A 143 7.45 -25.13 25.89
C LYS A 143 8.34 -26.23 25.33
N THR A 144 8.69 -26.13 24.06
CA THR A 144 9.75 -26.97 23.47
C THR A 144 10.49 -26.16 22.42
N ASP A 145 11.17 -25.10 22.84
CA ASP A 145 12.10 -24.36 21.96
C ASP A 145 13.31 -23.74 22.68
N ASP A 146 13.49 -23.99 23.99
CA ASP A 146 14.70 -23.54 24.70
C ASP A 146 15.90 -24.47 24.49
N ASN A 147 15.69 -25.73 24.10
CA ASN A 147 16.79 -26.67 23.87
C ASN A 147 17.49 -26.51 22.50
N THR A 148 16.86 -25.86 21.53
CA THR A 148 17.42 -25.67 20.17
C THR A 148 18.36 -24.46 20.06
N LYS A 149 18.30 -23.52 21.01
CA LYS A 149 19.16 -22.32 21.02
C LYS A 149 20.53 -22.51 21.70
N ARG A 150 20.73 -23.57 22.49
CA ARG A 150 22.01 -23.85 23.17
C ARG A 150 23.02 -24.63 22.33
N ARG A 151 22.64 -25.11 21.15
CA ARG A 151 23.49 -26.00 20.33
C ARG A 151 24.20 -25.30 19.17
N ARG A 152 24.24 -23.97 19.15
CA ARG A 152 24.91 -23.14 18.12
C ARG A 152 26.02 -22.25 18.69
N LEU A 153 26.58 -22.63 19.82
CA LEU A 153 27.79 -22.07 20.39
C LEU A 153 28.61 -23.27 20.86
N ASP A 154 29.29 -23.88 19.92
CA ASP A 154 30.53 -24.65 20.05
C ASP A 154 31.21 -24.63 18.67
#